data_AF-A0A811KZ85-F1
#
_entry.id   AF-A0A811KZ85-F1
#
_cell.length_a   1.000
_cell.length_b   1.000
_cell.length_c   1.000
_cell.angle_alpha   90.00
_cell.angle_beta   90.00
_cell.angle_gamma   90.00
#
_symmetry.space_group_name_H-M   'P 1'
#
loop_
_entity.id
_entity.type
_entity.pdbx_description
1 polymer ?
#
loop_
_entity_poly.entity_id
_entity_poly.type
_entity_poly.pdbx_seq_one_letter_code
_entity_poly.pdbx_strand_id
1 'polypeptide(L)'
;MNSTCFLVLLVTVASARTMNNDWIKARKTRQSENESVNSVSSPSVCTAEDCSNHGTCFGTKTMPFCICQIGFAGPRCQESYCDSNRECSGHGWCMGTTNQYTCLCNLGYSGTKCEVAGIVVNATEPVNAEVYAKQTTLAPSDGPVNTDSDDEKQLTGQA
;
A
#
# COMPACT_ATOMS: atom_id res chain seq x y z
N MET A 1 58.94 -51.76 -53.84
CA MET A 1 57.80 -51.84 -52.89
C MET A 1 58.29 -51.24 -51.57
N ASN A 2 57.82 -50.09 -51.09
CA ASN A 2 56.44 -49.83 -50.69
C ASN A 2 56.03 -48.38 -50.99
N SER A 3 55.43 -48.23 -52.17
CA SER A 3 54.72 -47.03 -52.65
C SER A 3 53.35 -46.92 -51.98
N THR A 4 53.30 -47.08 -50.65
CA THR A 4 52.08 -47.07 -49.85
C THR A 4 52.20 -46.20 -48.60
N CYS A 5 53.38 -45.69 -48.25
CA CYS A 5 53.56 -44.87 -47.05
C CYS A 5 53.32 -43.36 -47.31
N PHE A 6 53.64 -42.85 -48.51
CA PHE A 6 53.47 -41.43 -48.84
C PHE A 6 52.02 -41.03 -49.16
N LEU A 7 51.18 -41.96 -49.61
CA LEU A 7 49.78 -41.65 -49.93
C LEU A 7 48.88 -41.58 -48.69
N VAL A 8 49.27 -42.19 -47.57
CA VAL A 8 48.45 -42.18 -46.34
C VAL A 8 48.59 -40.85 -45.55
N LEU A 9 49.64 -40.07 -45.82
CA LEU A 9 49.82 -38.73 -45.24
C LEU A 9 49.01 -37.64 -45.95
N LEU A 10 48.53 -37.86 -47.18
CA LEU A 10 47.64 -36.91 -47.86
C LEU A 10 46.15 -37.16 -47.55
N VAL A 11 45.77 -38.38 -47.17
CA VAL A 11 44.38 -38.72 -46.87
C VAL A 11 43.95 -38.26 -45.46
N THR A 12 44.88 -37.92 -44.57
CA THR A 12 44.55 -37.52 -43.18
C THR A 12 44.39 -36.01 -42.95
N VAL A 13 44.74 -35.15 -43.92
CA VAL A 13 44.49 -33.70 -43.79
C VAL A 13 43.18 -33.25 -44.49
N ALA A 14 42.59 -34.10 -45.34
CA ALA A 14 41.35 -33.79 -46.05
C ALA A 14 40.07 -34.11 -45.23
N SER A 15 40.15 -34.12 -43.91
CA SER A 15 38.98 -34.26 -43.02
C SER A 15 39.07 -33.36 -41.80
N ALA A 16 39.71 -32.19 -41.94
CA ALA A 16 39.36 -31.05 -41.10
C ALA A 16 38.00 -30.53 -41.58
N ARG A 17 36.92 -31.19 -41.15
CA ARG A 17 35.57 -30.64 -41.25
C ARG A 17 35.62 -29.28 -40.57
N THR A 18 35.53 -28.22 -41.35
CA THR A 18 35.17 -26.89 -40.88
C THR A 18 33.95 -27.09 -39.99
N MET A 19 34.11 -26.84 -38.69
CA MET A 19 32.98 -26.69 -37.79
C MET A 19 32.26 -25.43 -38.24
N ASN A 20 31.39 -25.60 -39.24
CA ASN A 20 30.42 -24.60 -39.60
C ASN A 20 29.53 -24.42 -38.37
N ASN A 21 29.80 -23.35 -37.63
CA ASN A 21 28.86 -22.79 -36.67
C ASN A 21 27.70 -22.15 -37.45
N ASP A 22 26.95 -22.96 -38.20
CA ASP A 22 25.80 -22.55 -39.01
C ASP A 22 24.66 -21.99 -38.12
N TRP A 23 24.66 -22.31 -36.82
CA TRP A 23 23.76 -21.68 -35.84
C TRP A 23 24.13 -20.23 -35.50
N ILE A 24 25.42 -19.84 -35.58
CA ILE A 24 25.88 -18.47 -35.31
C ILE A 24 25.53 -17.56 -36.50
N LYS A 25 25.50 -18.10 -37.72
CA LYS A 25 25.11 -17.34 -38.93
C LYS A 25 23.60 -17.27 -39.18
N ALA A 26 22.79 -18.10 -38.53
CA ALA A 26 21.32 -18.05 -38.65
C ALA A 26 20.65 -16.95 -37.81
N ARG A 27 21.40 -16.20 -36.99
CA ARG A 27 20.81 -15.17 -36.10
C ARG A 27 20.86 -13.73 -36.66
N LYS A 28 21.34 -13.54 -37.90
CA LYS A 28 21.60 -12.18 -38.45
C LYS A 28 20.83 -11.77 -39.71
N THR A 29 19.69 -12.39 -39.99
CA THR A 29 18.71 -11.86 -40.95
C THR A 29 17.29 -12.06 -40.45
N ARG A 30 16.82 -11.12 -39.63
CA ARG A 30 15.47 -10.54 -39.64
C ARG A 30 15.40 -9.44 -38.58
N GLN A 31 15.89 -8.26 -38.94
CA GLN A 31 15.16 -7.04 -38.61
C GLN A 31 13.77 -7.18 -39.23
N SER A 32 12.73 -6.95 -38.42
CA SER A 32 11.41 -6.46 -38.86
C SER A 32 10.86 -7.06 -40.16
N GLU A 33 10.48 -8.33 -40.17
CA GLU A 33 9.41 -8.77 -41.05
C GLU A 33 8.11 -8.73 -40.26
N ASN A 34 7.43 -7.61 -40.46
CA ASN A 34 5.99 -7.51 -40.30
C ASN A 34 5.34 -8.56 -41.22
N GLU A 35 4.87 -9.67 -40.65
CA GLU A 35 3.78 -10.46 -41.23
C GLU A 35 3.01 -11.19 -40.11
N SER A 36 1.79 -10.72 -39.88
CA SER A 36 0.63 -11.46 -39.36
C SER A 36 0.80 -12.29 -38.09
N VAL A 37 1.15 -11.63 -36.97
CA VAL A 37 0.51 -12.03 -35.71
C VAL A 37 -0.98 -11.73 -35.91
N ASN A 38 -1.79 -12.77 -36.13
CA ASN A 38 -3.25 -12.69 -35.96
C ASN A 38 -3.50 -11.81 -34.74
N SER A 39 -4.20 -10.70 -34.92
CA SER A 39 -4.34 -9.58 -34.00
C SER A 39 -4.86 -10.02 -32.63
N VAL A 40 -4.01 -10.63 -31.82
CA VAL A 40 -4.14 -10.58 -30.38
C VAL A 40 -3.68 -9.18 -30.07
N SER A 41 -4.65 -8.29 -29.88
CA SER A 41 -4.44 -6.96 -29.31
C SER A 41 -3.50 -7.13 -28.11
N SER A 42 -2.21 -6.83 -28.31
CA SER A 42 -1.24 -6.84 -27.22
C SER A 42 -1.85 -5.96 -26.15
N PRO A 43 -2.09 -6.48 -24.93
CA PRO A 43 -2.90 -5.76 -23.97
C PRO A 43 -2.16 -4.46 -23.67
N SER A 44 -2.77 -3.34 -24.06
CA SER A 44 -2.15 -2.04 -23.93
C SER A 44 -1.77 -1.82 -22.47
N VAL A 45 -0.51 -1.46 -22.22
CA VAL A 45 -0.04 -1.14 -20.87
C VAL A 45 -0.85 0.03 -20.32
N CYS A 46 -1.19 -0.02 -19.03
CA CYS A 46 -1.92 1.07 -18.43
C CYS A 46 -1.05 2.31 -18.21
N THR A 47 -1.68 3.48 -18.19
CA THR A 47 -1.03 4.77 -17.96
C THR A 47 -1.51 5.41 -16.67
N ALA A 48 -0.87 6.50 -16.21
CA ALA A 48 -1.30 7.22 -15.01
C ALA A 48 -2.75 7.73 -15.11
N GLU A 49 -3.21 8.02 -16.33
CA GLU A 49 -4.58 8.45 -16.63
C GLU A 49 -5.61 7.37 -16.24
N ASP A 50 -5.26 6.08 -16.37
CA ASP A 50 -6.10 4.96 -15.95
C ASP A 50 -6.29 4.91 -14.42
N CYS A 51 -5.43 5.60 -13.66
CA CYS A 51 -5.51 5.82 -12.22
C CYS A 51 -5.87 7.28 -11.87
N SER A 52 -6.63 7.94 -12.75
CA SER A 52 -7.08 9.33 -12.59
C SER A 52 -5.95 10.35 -12.41
N ASN A 53 -4.72 10.01 -12.84
CA ASN A 53 -3.49 10.78 -12.59
C ASN A 53 -3.15 10.99 -11.10
N HIS A 54 -3.78 10.23 -10.20
CA HIS A 54 -3.60 10.32 -8.75
C HIS A 54 -2.94 9.07 -8.17
N GLY A 55 -2.21 8.32 -8.99
CA GLY A 55 -1.57 7.08 -8.59
C GLY A 55 -0.58 6.55 -9.62
N THR A 56 0.14 5.50 -9.22
CA THR A 56 1.01 4.72 -10.12
C THR A 56 0.25 3.52 -10.64
N CYS A 57 0.24 3.32 -11.96
CA CYS A 57 -0.46 2.21 -12.60
C CYS A 57 0.45 1.01 -12.88
N PHE A 58 -0.06 -0.19 -12.64
CA PHE A 58 0.56 -1.46 -12.97
C PHE A 58 -0.41 -2.34 -13.78
N GLY A 59 0.11 -3.10 -14.75
CA GLY A 59 -0.68 -4.03 -15.56
C GLY A 59 -1.14 -3.45 -16.90
N THR A 60 -2.40 -3.68 -17.25
CA THR A 60 -2.94 -3.42 -18.59
C THR A 60 -4.17 -2.50 -18.51
N LYS A 61 -4.54 -1.83 -19.60
CA LYS A 61 -5.73 -0.94 -19.62
C LYS A 61 -7.04 -1.67 -19.29
N THR A 62 -7.12 -2.96 -19.57
CA THR A 62 -8.31 -3.78 -19.27
C THR A 62 -8.40 -4.12 -17.79
N MET A 63 -7.26 -4.26 -17.10
CA MET A 63 -7.19 -4.61 -15.70
C MET A 63 -6.03 -3.84 -15.03
N PRO A 64 -6.21 -2.52 -14.79
CA PRO A 64 -5.19 -1.71 -14.15
C PRO A 64 -5.20 -1.96 -12.64
N PHE A 65 -4.01 -2.02 -12.05
CA PHE A 65 -3.82 -2.00 -10.61
C PHE A 65 -3.18 -0.66 -10.22
N CYS A 66 -3.89 0.13 -9.42
CA CYS A 66 -3.49 1.48 -9.07
C CYS A 66 -3.01 1.56 -7.62
N ILE A 67 -1.81 2.11 -7.41
CA ILE A 67 -1.33 2.54 -6.08
C ILE A 67 -1.58 4.04 -5.96
N CYS A 68 -2.53 4.42 -5.10
CA CYS A 68 -2.95 5.81 -4.95
C CYS A 68 -1.95 6.64 -4.14
N GLN A 69 -1.82 7.91 -4.54
CA GLN A 69 -1.10 8.92 -3.77
C GLN A 69 -1.85 9.25 -2.47
N ILE A 70 -1.12 9.80 -1.51
CA ILE A 70 -1.70 10.29 -0.25
C ILE A 70 -2.81 11.29 -0.59
N GLY A 71 -3.98 11.14 0.03
CA GLY A 71 -5.14 11.98 -0.25
C GLY A 71 -6.12 11.41 -1.28
N PHE A 72 -5.83 10.26 -1.91
CA PHE A 72 -6.72 9.61 -2.87
C PHE A 72 -7.01 8.14 -2.54
N ALA A 73 -8.18 7.67 -2.97
CA ALA A 73 -8.71 6.35 -2.71
C ALA A 73 -9.57 5.84 -3.90
N GLY A 74 -9.96 4.56 -3.81
CA GLY A 74 -10.77 3.89 -4.82
C GLY A 74 -9.95 3.08 -5.82
N PRO A 75 -10.61 2.23 -6.63
CA PRO A 75 -9.95 1.30 -7.56
C PRO A 75 -9.08 2.00 -8.62
N ARG A 76 -9.42 3.23 -9.00
CA ARG A 76 -8.67 4.04 -9.97
C ARG A 76 -8.24 5.38 -9.38
N CYS A 77 -8.11 5.46 -8.05
CA CYS A 77 -7.73 6.69 -7.32
C CYS A 77 -8.60 7.90 -7.67
N GLN A 78 -9.88 7.66 -8.00
CA GLN A 78 -10.80 8.69 -8.46
C GLN A 78 -11.47 9.46 -7.31
N GLU A 79 -11.34 8.98 -6.07
CA GLU A 79 -11.94 9.59 -4.89
C GLU A 79 -10.86 10.30 -4.08
N SER A 80 -11.10 11.55 -3.69
CA SER A 80 -10.24 12.26 -2.74
C SER A 80 -10.72 12.01 -1.31
N TYR A 81 -9.78 11.77 -0.40
CA TYR A 81 -10.04 11.81 1.04
C TYR A 81 -10.62 13.17 1.42
N CYS A 82 -11.50 13.19 2.41
CA CYS A 82 -12.06 14.44 2.88
C CYS A 82 -11.04 15.26 3.69
N ASP A 83 -11.20 16.57 3.65
CA ASP A 83 -10.41 17.57 4.36
C ASP A 83 -11.22 18.11 5.54
N SER A 84 -10.71 17.88 6.76
CA SER A 84 -11.33 18.39 7.99
C SER A 84 -11.65 19.89 7.94
N ASN A 85 -10.85 20.71 7.26
CA ASN A 85 -11.08 22.16 7.18
C ASN A 85 -12.27 22.49 6.28
N ARG A 86 -12.52 21.71 5.23
CA ARG A 86 -13.57 21.97 4.25
C ARG A 86 -14.87 21.27 4.63
N GLU A 87 -14.80 20.00 4.99
CA GLU A 87 -15.98 19.16 5.24
C GLU A 87 -16.46 19.22 6.70
N CYS A 88 -15.55 19.36 7.67
CA CYS A 88 -15.87 19.41 9.10
C CYS A 88 -15.63 20.80 9.73
N SER A 89 -15.70 21.86 8.91
CA SER A 89 -15.56 23.27 9.32
C SER A 89 -14.26 23.58 10.09
N GLY A 90 -13.24 22.73 10.02
CA GLY A 90 -12.02 22.83 10.83
C GLY A 90 -12.20 22.50 12.31
N HIS A 91 -13.36 22.00 12.71
CA HIS A 91 -13.73 21.74 14.09
C HIS A 91 -13.97 20.26 14.39
N GLY A 92 -13.38 19.38 13.58
CA GLY A 92 -13.45 17.93 13.79
C GLY A 92 -12.51 17.15 12.88
N TRP A 93 -12.49 15.83 13.12
CA TRP A 93 -11.77 14.87 12.29
C TRP A 93 -12.68 14.32 11.21
N CYS A 94 -12.24 14.40 9.96
CA CYS A 94 -12.98 13.86 8.84
C CYS A 94 -12.59 12.41 8.57
N MET A 95 -13.60 11.53 8.51
CA MET A 95 -13.42 10.12 8.17
C MET A 95 -14.18 9.80 6.88
N GLY A 96 -13.45 9.37 5.85
CA GLY A 96 -14.02 8.95 4.57
C GLY A 96 -13.49 9.76 3.39
N THR A 97 -14.30 9.85 2.33
CA THR A 97 -13.96 10.57 1.10
C THR A 97 -14.80 11.83 0.97
N THR A 98 -14.45 12.71 0.03
CA THR A 98 -15.12 14.00 -0.16
C THR A 98 -16.63 13.85 -0.44
N ASN A 99 -17.05 12.73 -1.03
CA ASN A 99 -18.47 12.45 -1.32
C ASN A 99 -19.19 11.73 -0.17
N GLN A 100 -18.47 10.94 0.62
CA GLN A 100 -19.02 10.12 1.69
C GLN A 100 -18.10 10.22 2.90
N TYR A 101 -18.44 11.11 3.82
CA TYR A 101 -17.67 11.34 5.03
C TYR A 101 -18.55 11.40 6.27
N THR A 102 -17.91 11.22 7.42
CA THR A 102 -18.48 11.48 8.74
C THR A 102 -17.49 12.33 9.52
N CYS A 103 -18.00 13.37 10.17
CA CYS A 103 -17.20 14.25 11.01
C CYS A 103 -17.29 13.83 12.48
N LEU A 104 -16.14 13.64 13.12
CA LEU A 104 -16.03 13.50 14.56
C LEU A 104 -15.67 14.87 15.15
N CYS A 105 -16.64 15.54 15.76
CA CYS A 105 -16.46 16.91 16.23
C CYS A 105 -15.59 17.00 17.49
N ASN A 106 -14.77 18.04 17.52
CA ASN A 106 -14.01 18.43 18.70
C ASN A 106 -14.94 18.89 19.82
N LEU A 107 -14.45 18.88 21.06
CA LEU A 107 -15.22 19.34 22.23
C LEU A 107 -15.72 20.77 22.02
N GLY A 108 -16.99 20.99 22.34
CA GLY A 108 -17.65 22.29 22.14
C GLY A 108 -18.13 22.55 20.72
N TYR A 109 -18.10 21.55 19.83
CA TYR A 109 -18.71 21.63 18.49
C TYR A 109 -19.67 20.48 18.24
N SER A 110 -20.69 20.73 17.43
CA SER A 110 -21.72 19.77 17.06
C SER A 110 -22.29 20.08 15.68
N GLY A 111 -23.19 19.24 15.19
CA GLY A 111 -23.71 19.30 13.82
C GLY A 111 -23.06 18.25 12.92
N THR A 112 -23.57 18.11 11.71
CA THR A 112 -23.05 17.10 10.75
C THR A 112 -21.68 17.47 10.20
N LYS A 113 -21.35 18.77 10.21
CA LYS A 113 -20.08 19.34 9.77
C LYS A 113 -19.36 20.10 10.88
N CYS A 114 -19.72 19.85 12.14
CA CYS A 114 -19.16 20.54 13.30
C CYS A 114 -19.28 22.07 13.24
N GLU A 115 -20.33 22.56 12.58
CA GLU A 115 -20.58 23.98 12.32
C GLU A 115 -21.18 24.73 13.52
N VAL A 116 -21.76 23.99 14.48
CA VAL A 116 -22.43 24.57 15.65
C VAL A 116 -21.47 24.59 16.83
N ALA A 117 -20.99 25.77 17.20
CA ALA A 117 -20.23 25.99 18.43
C ALA A 117 -21.16 25.96 19.65
N GLY A 118 -20.93 25.03 20.56
CA GLY A 118 -21.65 24.86 21.81
C GLY A 118 -21.27 23.56 22.52
N ILE A 119 -21.14 23.61 23.83
CA ILE A 119 -21.03 22.38 24.63
C ILE A 119 -22.42 21.74 24.63
N VAL A 120 -22.61 20.62 23.92
CA VAL A 120 -23.77 19.74 24.14
C VAL A 120 -23.58 19.00 25.47
N VAL A 121 -23.60 19.74 26.57
CA VAL A 121 -23.92 19.20 27.89
C VAL A 121 -25.40 18.91 27.83
N ASN A 122 -25.78 17.63 27.69
CA ASN A 122 -27.17 17.27 27.53
C ASN A 122 -27.98 17.88 28.69
N ALA A 123 -28.95 18.71 28.31
CA ALA A 123 -29.65 19.62 29.19
C ALA A 123 -30.70 18.89 30.04
N THR A 124 -30.26 18.21 31.12
CA THR A 124 -31.18 17.84 32.20
C THR A 124 -30.78 18.33 33.58
N GLU A 125 -29.52 18.71 33.87
CA GLU A 125 -29.16 19.39 35.13
C GLU A 125 -27.97 20.36 34.93
N PRO A 126 -27.93 21.49 35.66
CA PRO A 126 -26.82 22.44 35.58
C PRO A 126 -25.54 21.76 36.05
N VAL A 127 -24.50 21.81 35.21
CA VAL A 127 -23.18 21.28 35.53
C VAL A 127 -22.58 22.14 36.65
N ASN A 128 -22.74 21.70 37.89
CA ASN A 128 -21.91 22.15 38.98
C ASN A 128 -20.46 21.67 38.71
N ALA A 129 -19.48 22.35 39.29
CA ALA A 129 -18.04 22.18 39.00
C ALA A 129 -17.46 20.76 39.26
N GLU A 130 -18.28 19.79 39.64
CA GLU A 130 -17.87 18.44 40.03
C GLU A 130 -17.76 17.47 38.84
N VAL A 131 -18.41 17.75 37.70
CA VAL A 131 -18.43 16.82 36.55
C VAL A 131 -17.13 16.90 35.73
N TYR A 132 -16.48 18.06 35.67
CA TYR A 132 -15.19 18.21 34.98
C TYR A 132 -14.06 17.41 35.65
N ALA A 133 -14.16 17.15 36.96
CA ALA A 133 -13.16 16.38 37.71
C ALA A 133 -13.17 14.87 37.38
N LYS A 134 -14.24 14.35 36.76
CA LYS A 134 -14.32 12.92 36.38
C LYS A 134 -13.80 12.60 34.98
N GLN A 135 -13.61 13.60 34.12
CA GLN A 135 -13.11 13.39 32.75
C GLN A 135 -11.58 13.49 32.64
N THR A 136 -10.89 13.90 33.71
CA THR A 136 -9.42 13.97 33.78
C THR A 136 -8.77 12.72 34.38
N THR A 137 -9.54 11.72 34.83
CA THR A 137 -8.94 10.42 35.22
C THR A 137 -8.76 9.53 33.99
N LEU A 138 -7.78 9.87 33.16
CA LEU A 138 -7.00 8.83 32.48
C LEU A 138 -6.32 8.03 33.60
N ALA A 139 -7.00 7.00 34.08
CA ALA A 139 -6.36 6.00 34.91
C ALA A 139 -5.26 5.33 34.07
N PRO A 140 -3.99 5.30 34.51
CA PRO A 140 -2.99 4.45 33.90
C PRO A 140 -3.46 3.01 34.05
N SER A 141 -3.62 2.33 32.92
CA SER A 141 -3.85 0.90 32.87
C SER A 141 -2.53 0.17 33.16
N ASP A 142 -2.06 0.19 34.40
CA ASP A 142 -1.02 -0.72 34.86
C ASP A 142 -1.44 -1.26 36.23
N GLY A 143 -1.73 -2.57 36.24
CA GLY A 143 -2.15 -3.29 37.44
C GLY A 143 -1.08 -3.32 38.53
N PRO A 144 -1.40 -3.86 39.71
CA PRO A 144 -0.45 -3.94 40.81
C PRO A 144 0.70 -4.88 40.43
N VAL A 145 1.90 -4.32 40.25
CA VAL A 145 3.14 -5.08 40.33
C VAL A 145 3.29 -5.52 41.79
N ASN A 146 3.15 -6.82 42.03
CA ASN A 146 3.56 -7.42 43.30
C ASN A 146 5.08 -7.26 43.43
N THR A 147 5.50 -6.50 44.43
CA THR A 147 6.85 -6.57 44.98
C THR A 147 6.75 -7.18 46.38
N ASP A 148 7.01 -8.49 46.48
CA ASP A 148 7.29 -9.14 47.76
C ASP A 148 8.60 -8.59 48.33
N SER A 149 8.60 -8.03 49.55
CA SER A 149 9.65 -8.20 50.58
C SER A 149 9.35 -7.40 51.86
N ASP A 150 9.00 -8.15 52.91
CA ASP A 150 9.44 -8.09 54.31
C ASP A 150 9.09 -6.92 55.28
N ASP A 151 8.77 -7.36 56.51
CA ASP A 151 8.67 -6.66 57.82
C ASP A 151 7.40 -5.80 58.06
N GLU A 152 6.59 -5.95 59.12
CA GLU A 152 6.84 -6.40 60.48
C GLU A 152 5.52 -6.92 61.14
N LYS A 153 5.61 -8.15 61.64
CA LYS A 153 5.00 -8.74 62.85
C LYS A 153 4.22 -7.79 63.79
N GLN A 154 2.99 -8.15 64.20
CA GLN A 154 2.65 -8.41 65.62
C GLN A 154 1.21 -8.94 65.83
N LEU A 155 1.18 -10.20 66.26
CA LEU A 155 0.36 -10.82 67.32
C LEU A 155 -1.16 -10.57 67.41
N THR A 156 -1.89 -11.62 66.99
CA THR A 156 -2.86 -12.40 67.77
C THR A 156 -3.32 -11.89 69.14
N GLY A 157 -4.65 -11.83 69.29
CA GLY A 157 -5.34 -12.26 70.50
C GLY A 157 -6.28 -11.22 71.11
N GLN A 158 -7.58 -11.50 71.08
CA GLN A 158 -8.39 -11.56 72.29
C GLN A 158 -9.76 -12.18 71.99
N ALA A 159 -10.11 -13.11 72.87
CA ALA A 159 -11.44 -13.68 73.05
C ALA A 159 -12.38 -12.66 73.71
#